data_AF-A0A2V8UWQ5-F1
#
_entry.id   AF-A0A2V8UWQ5-F1
#
_cell.length_a   1.000
_cell.length_b   1.000
_cell.length_c   1.000
_cell.angle_alpha   90.00
_cell.angle_beta   90.00
_cell.angle_gamma   90.00
#
_symmetry.space_group_name_H-M   'P 1'
#
loop_
_entity.id
_entity.type
_entity.pdbx_description
1 polymer ?
#
loop_
_entity_poly.entity_id
_entity_poly.type
_entity_poly.pdbx_seq_one_letter_code
_entity_poly.pdbx_strand_id
1 'polypeptide(L)'
;MFATRRDPMFLTNALKNFCIRVAILPLLLSLAAGTSRADILTFTYHSPDLGSVLSGTMNGTFEPDDNTFVVTSMGPVDLDGVPGPALPFVDSPDNFLSIGPALPTVTLNASFMDLFACTDDTCSDGFLFGV
;
A
#
# COMPACT_ATOMS: atom_id res chain seq x y z
N MET A 1 93.04 -18.00 4.99
CA MET A 1 92.33 -19.29 4.81
C MET A 1 91.32 -19.39 5.96
N PHE A 2 90.02 -19.39 5.65
CA PHE A 2 88.80 -19.58 6.49
C PHE A 2 88.59 -18.68 7.73
N ALA A 3 87.60 -17.76 7.73
CA ALA A 3 86.17 -17.88 8.14
C ALA A 3 85.98 -17.29 9.57
N THR A 4 84.91 -16.60 10.00
CA THR A 4 83.48 -16.68 9.68
C THR A 4 82.71 -15.42 10.14
N ARG A 5 81.63 -15.14 9.42
CA ARG A 5 80.57 -14.12 9.49
C ARG A 5 79.85 -13.93 10.86
N ARG A 6 79.39 -12.69 11.15
CA ARG A 6 78.06 -12.41 11.77
C ARG A 6 77.50 -11.09 11.22
N ASP A 7 76.29 -11.16 10.69
CA ASP A 7 75.53 -10.08 10.02
C ASP A 7 74.97 -9.04 11.03
N PRO A 8 74.73 -7.77 10.66
CA PRO A 8 74.13 -6.74 11.51
C PRO A 8 72.62 -6.56 11.23
N MET A 9 71.83 -6.17 12.23
CA MET A 9 70.47 -5.64 11.97
C MET A 9 70.04 -4.58 13.00
N PHE A 10 70.19 -3.32 12.57
CA PHE A 10 69.30 -2.15 12.69
C PHE A 10 67.79 -2.53 12.83
N LEU A 11 66.81 -1.80 13.41
CA LEU A 11 66.61 -0.42 13.85
C LEU A 11 65.22 -0.30 14.58
N THR A 12 65.09 0.66 15.51
CA THR A 12 63.91 1.51 15.89
C THR A 12 62.60 0.99 16.51
N ASN A 13 62.31 1.56 17.70
CA ASN A 13 61.12 2.30 18.16
C ASN A 13 59.71 1.88 17.69
N ALA A 14 58.88 1.43 18.65
CA ALA A 14 57.43 1.34 18.50
C ALA A 14 56.69 2.04 19.66
N LEU A 15 56.40 3.34 19.49
CA LEU A 15 55.32 4.03 20.19
C LEU A 15 54.03 3.79 19.39
N LYS A 16 53.07 3.03 19.94
CA LYS A 16 51.83 2.66 19.23
C LYS A 16 50.57 3.25 19.90
N ASN A 17 50.32 4.51 19.53
CA ASN A 17 49.06 5.09 19.06
C ASN A 17 47.70 4.58 19.63
N PHE A 18 47.07 5.44 20.43
CA PHE A 18 45.69 5.96 20.31
C PHE A 18 44.57 4.99 19.86
N CYS A 19 43.83 4.42 20.81
CA CYS A 19 42.54 3.77 20.55
C CYS A 19 41.37 4.69 20.95
N ILE A 20 40.94 5.58 20.06
CA ILE A 20 39.59 6.14 20.13
C ILE A 20 38.64 5.05 19.67
N ARG A 21 37.86 4.47 20.60
CA ARG A 21 36.74 3.60 20.25
C ARG A 21 35.54 4.49 19.90
N VAL A 22 35.40 4.83 18.62
CA VAL A 22 34.14 5.35 18.08
C VAL A 22 33.20 4.15 17.98
N ALA A 23 32.28 4.02 18.93
CA ALA A 23 31.17 3.09 18.83
C ALA A 23 30.14 3.70 17.86
N ILE A 24 30.19 3.29 16.60
CA ILE A 24 29.11 3.57 15.64
C ILE A 24 27.96 2.65 16.05
N LEU A 25 26.95 3.21 16.72
CA LEU A 25 25.69 2.52 16.99
C LEU A 25 24.92 2.48 15.65
N PRO A 26 24.69 1.32 15.02
CA PRO A 26 23.79 1.27 13.88
C PRO A 26 22.37 1.47 14.43
N LEU A 27 21.79 2.64 14.17
CA LEU A 27 20.39 2.93 14.44
C LEU A 27 19.58 2.11 13.41
N LEU A 28 19.20 0.89 13.79
CA LEU A 28 18.26 0.07 13.04
C LEU A 28 16.87 0.73 13.14
N LEU A 29 16.59 1.70 12.27
CA LEU A 29 15.23 2.11 11.97
C LEU A 29 14.59 0.99 11.16
N SER A 30 13.94 0.03 11.82
CA SER A 30 12.99 -0.83 11.13
C SER A 30 11.72 -0.02 10.84
N LEU A 31 11.73 0.75 9.75
CA LEU A 31 10.47 1.15 9.11
C LEU A 31 9.88 -0.13 8.51
N ALA A 32 9.01 -0.80 9.27
CA ALA A 32 8.05 -1.70 8.66
C ALA A 32 7.05 -0.81 7.89
N ALA A 33 7.44 -0.37 6.69
CA ALA A 33 6.46 0.15 5.75
C ALA A 33 5.49 -1.00 5.48
N GLY A 34 4.19 -0.78 5.72
CA GLY A 34 3.18 -1.74 5.32
C GLY A 34 3.39 -2.09 3.84
N THR A 35 3.24 -3.35 3.48
CA THR A 35 3.32 -3.76 2.07
C THR A 35 1.95 -3.64 1.46
N SER A 36 1.84 -2.97 0.30
CA SER A 36 0.61 -3.04 -0.46
C SER A 36 0.33 -4.48 -0.89
N ARG A 37 -0.94 -4.89 -0.83
CA ARG A 37 -1.33 -6.27 -1.14
C ARG A 37 -2.65 -6.32 -1.89
N ALA A 38 -2.75 -7.17 -2.90
CA ALA A 38 -4.01 -7.46 -3.55
C ALA A 38 -4.93 -8.22 -2.59
N ASP A 39 -6.20 -7.86 -2.54
CA ASP A 39 -7.18 -8.47 -1.64
C ASP A 39 -8.60 -8.42 -2.24
N ILE A 40 -9.52 -9.12 -1.56
CA ILE A 40 -10.95 -9.07 -1.85
C ILE A 40 -11.69 -8.73 -0.55
N LEU A 41 -12.41 -7.62 -0.56
CA LEU A 41 -13.21 -7.16 0.56
C LEU A 41 -14.68 -7.46 0.33
N THR A 42 -15.34 -8.07 1.31
CA THR A 42 -16.80 -8.10 1.35
C THR A 42 -17.29 -6.80 1.96
N PHE A 43 -18.32 -6.20 1.37
CA PHE A 43 -18.91 -4.97 1.89
C PHE A 43 -20.43 -5.11 2.06
N THR A 44 -20.95 -4.26 2.92
CA THR A 44 -22.38 -4.03 3.07
C THR A 44 -22.57 -2.54 3.33
N TYR A 45 -23.28 -1.89 2.43
CA TYR A 45 -23.60 -0.48 2.49
C TYR A 45 -25.10 -0.31 2.75
N HIS A 46 -25.42 0.46 3.79
CA HIS A 46 -26.79 0.86 4.10
C HIS A 46 -27.00 2.28 3.59
N SER A 47 -27.87 2.45 2.60
CA SER A 47 -28.24 3.77 2.10
C SER A 47 -29.09 4.50 3.15
N PRO A 48 -28.60 5.62 3.73
CA PRO A 48 -29.37 6.35 4.74
C PRO A 48 -30.64 6.98 4.15
N ASP A 49 -30.62 7.33 2.86
CA ASP A 49 -31.71 8.07 2.21
C ASP A 49 -32.75 7.13 1.58
N LEU A 50 -32.32 5.99 1.05
CA LEU A 50 -33.21 5.05 0.35
C LEU A 50 -33.70 3.91 1.25
N GLY A 51 -33.03 3.66 2.38
CA GLY A 51 -33.30 2.50 3.24
C GLY A 51 -32.89 1.16 2.62
N SER A 52 -32.26 1.19 1.43
CA SER A 52 -31.75 0.03 0.72
C SER A 52 -30.40 -0.45 1.26
N VAL A 53 -30.13 -1.73 1.07
CA VAL A 53 -28.87 -2.40 1.40
C VAL A 53 -28.21 -2.89 0.12
N LEU A 54 -27.00 -2.41 -0.14
CA LEU A 54 -26.13 -2.93 -1.20
C LEU A 54 -25.03 -3.78 -0.57
N SER A 55 -24.82 -4.99 -1.08
CA SER A 55 -23.72 -5.85 -0.63
C SER A 55 -23.01 -6.52 -1.79
N GLY A 56 -21.79 -6.99 -1.55
CA GLY A 56 -20.99 -7.65 -2.59
C GLY A 56 -19.53 -7.74 -2.21
N THR A 57 -18.66 -7.86 -3.22
CA THR A 57 -17.21 -7.88 -3.04
C THR A 57 -16.52 -6.81 -3.86
N MET A 58 -15.49 -6.19 -3.30
CA MET A 58 -14.54 -5.30 -3.99
C MET A 58 -13.21 -6.02 -4.14
N ASN A 59 -12.67 -6.00 -5.34
CA ASN A 59 -11.33 -6.48 -5.64
C ASN A 59 -10.42 -5.26 -5.74
N GLY A 60 -9.19 -5.37 -5.25
CA GLY A 60 -8.34 -4.20 -5.16
C GLY A 60 -7.03 -4.44 -4.43
N THR A 61 -6.42 -3.36 -3.98
CA THR A 61 -5.14 -3.36 -3.28
C THR A 61 -5.26 -2.57 -1.98
N PHE A 62 -4.83 -3.15 -0.88
CA PHE A 62 -4.58 -2.42 0.35
C PHE A 62 -3.33 -1.57 0.23
N GLU A 63 -3.41 -0.32 0.68
CA GLU A 63 -2.27 0.55 0.82
C GLU A 63 -1.47 0.22 2.11
N PRO A 64 -0.22 0.70 2.21
CA PRO A 64 0.64 0.52 3.38
C PRO A 64 0.10 1.01 4.73
N ASP A 65 -1.01 1.77 4.73
CA ASP A 65 -1.65 2.32 5.92
C ASP A 65 -2.64 1.34 6.61
N ASP A 66 -2.85 0.16 6.02
CA ASP A 66 -3.79 -0.87 6.46
C ASP A 66 -5.24 -0.37 6.64
N ASN A 67 -5.60 0.74 5.99
CA ASN A 67 -6.93 1.34 6.08
C ASN A 67 -7.51 1.68 4.71
N THR A 68 -6.66 2.11 3.78
CA THR A 68 -7.07 2.51 2.43
C THR A 68 -7.04 1.32 1.50
N PHE A 69 -8.13 1.12 0.76
CA PHE A 69 -8.28 0.07 -0.23
C PHE A 69 -8.58 0.70 -1.59
N VAL A 70 -7.66 0.57 -2.54
CA VAL A 70 -7.81 1.02 -3.92
C VAL A 70 -8.57 -0.06 -4.69
N VAL A 71 -9.78 0.26 -5.13
CA VAL A 71 -10.67 -0.69 -5.80
C VAL A 71 -10.32 -0.77 -7.28
N THR A 72 -10.27 -1.98 -7.84
CA THR A 72 -9.97 -2.21 -9.27
C THR A 72 -11.10 -2.90 -10.01
N SER A 73 -12.03 -3.53 -9.30
CA SER A 73 -13.29 -4.05 -9.82
C SER A 73 -14.20 -4.45 -8.67
N MET A 74 -15.49 -4.67 -8.95
CA MET A 74 -16.40 -5.29 -8.00
C MET A 74 -16.96 -6.60 -8.58
N GLY A 75 -17.14 -7.58 -7.69
CA GLY A 75 -17.85 -8.82 -8.00
C GLY A 75 -19.35 -8.58 -8.16
N PRO A 76 -20.14 -9.65 -8.33
CA PRO A 76 -21.59 -9.57 -8.29
C PRO A 76 -22.06 -8.86 -7.03
N VAL A 77 -23.04 -7.97 -7.20
CA VAL A 77 -23.65 -7.23 -6.09
C VAL A 77 -25.05 -7.76 -5.80
N ASP A 78 -25.56 -7.41 -4.64
CA ASP A 78 -26.94 -7.69 -4.23
C ASP A 78 -27.54 -6.39 -3.68
N LEU A 79 -28.68 -5.98 -4.24
CA LEU A 79 -29.45 -4.82 -3.82
C LEU A 79 -30.77 -5.30 -3.22
N ASP A 80 -30.94 -5.16 -1.91
CA ASP A 80 -32.15 -5.58 -1.19
C ASP A 80 -32.55 -7.05 -1.42
N GLY A 81 -31.58 -7.95 -1.54
CA GLY A 81 -31.78 -9.38 -1.84
C GLY A 81 -31.99 -9.68 -3.32
N VAL A 82 -31.86 -8.68 -4.19
CA VAL A 82 -31.92 -8.85 -5.65
C VAL A 82 -30.49 -8.93 -6.20
N PRO A 83 -30.09 -10.08 -6.78
CA PRO A 83 -28.75 -10.24 -7.33
C PRO A 83 -28.58 -9.38 -8.60
N GLY A 84 -27.47 -8.65 -8.64
CA GLY A 84 -26.99 -7.85 -9.77
C GLY A 84 -25.73 -8.45 -10.40
N PRO A 85 -25.30 -7.89 -11.56
CA PRO A 85 -24.09 -8.33 -12.24
C PRO A 85 -22.82 -7.92 -11.48
N ALA A 86 -21.68 -8.45 -11.92
CA ALA A 86 -20.39 -7.90 -11.53
C ALA A 86 -20.18 -6.52 -12.18
N LEU A 87 -19.39 -5.66 -11.53
CA LEU A 87 -19.09 -4.31 -11.99
C LEU A 87 -17.57 -4.19 -12.25
N PRO A 88 -17.11 -4.61 -13.44
CA PRO A 88 -15.68 -4.67 -13.72
C PRO A 88 -15.05 -3.29 -13.98
N PHE A 89 -15.85 -2.25 -14.20
CA PHE A 89 -15.38 -0.89 -14.42
C PHE A 89 -15.57 -0.08 -13.15
N VAL A 90 -14.47 0.41 -12.60
CA VAL A 90 -14.48 1.27 -11.42
C VAL A 90 -13.62 2.49 -11.66
N ASP A 91 -14.04 3.63 -11.12
CA ASP A 91 -13.29 4.88 -11.18
C ASP A 91 -13.62 5.75 -9.97
N SER A 92 -12.81 6.78 -9.73
CA SER A 92 -13.20 7.87 -8.83
C SER A 92 -14.19 8.79 -9.56
N PRO A 93 -15.31 9.20 -8.93
CA PRO A 93 -16.16 10.30 -9.39
C PRO A 93 -15.37 11.54 -9.85
N ASP A 94 -14.34 11.96 -9.12
CA ASP A 94 -13.54 13.14 -9.47
C ASP A 94 -12.73 12.93 -10.76
N ASN A 95 -12.19 11.72 -10.95
CA ASN A 95 -11.47 11.35 -12.17
C ASN A 95 -12.42 11.22 -13.37
N PHE A 96 -13.55 10.54 -13.19
CA PHE A 96 -14.56 10.34 -14.22
C PHE A 96 -15.15 11.67 -14.71
N LEU A 97 -15.44 12.59 -13.79
CA LEU A 97 -15.95 13.93 -14.10
C LEU A 97 -14.85 14.91 -14.55
N SER A 98 -13.60 14.46 -14.66
CA SER A 98 -12.45 15.29 -15.02
C SER A 98 -12.25 16.52 -14.10
N ILE A 99 -12.62 16.40 -12.83
CA ILE A 99 -12.42 17.42 -11.80
C ILE A 99 -10.96 17.40 -11.31
N GLY A 100 -10.37 16.20 -11.23
CA GLY A 100 -8.97 16.00 -10.88
C GLY A 100 -8.56 14.53 -10.94
N PRO A 101 -7.24 14.23 -10.95
CA PRO A 101 -6.78 12.85 -10.87
C PRO A 101 -7.09 12.29 -9.47
N ALA A 102 -7.85 11.22 -9.43
CA ALA A 102 -8.21 10.52 -8.19
C ALA A 102 -8.31 9.02 -8.45
N LEU A 103 -8.09 8.22 -7.42
CA LEU A 103 -8.19 6.77 -7.49
C LEU A 103 -9.48 6.32 -6.79
N PRO A 104 -10.20 5.33 -7.34
CA PRO A 104 -11.34 4.72 -6.66
C PRO A 104 -10.87 4.09 -5.33
N THR A 105 -11.25 4.70 -4.21
CA THR A 105 -10.73 4.34 -2.89
C THR A 105 -11.81 4.32 -1.82
N VAL A 106 -11.69 3.34 -0.93
CA VAL A 106 -12.54 3.19 0.26
C VAL A 106 -11.67 3.00 1.48
N THR A 107 -12.12 3.48 2.64
CA THR A 107 -11.42 3.25 3.91
C THR A 107 -12.17 2.28 4.83
N LEU A 108 -11.45 1.39 5.50
CA LEU A 108 -12.05 0.39 6.41
C LEU A 108 -12.74 1.01 7.63
N ASN A 109 -12.25 2.16 8.08
CA ASN A 109 -12.87 2.96 9.13
C ASN A 109 -14.12 3.73 8.66
N ALA A 110 -14.55 3.55 7.40
CA ALA A 110 -15.70 4.20 6.79
C ALA A 110 -15.64 5.75 6.76
N SER A 111 -14.45 6.35 6.94
CA SER A 111 -14.30 7.80 6.89
C SER A 111 -14.33 8.39 5.47
N PHE A 112 -14.05 7.57 4.45
CA PHE A 112 -13.93 8.03 3.08
C PHE A 112 -14.33 6.92 2.10
N MET A 113 -15.09 7.30 1.08
CA MET A 113 -15.48 6.43 -0.02
C MET A 113 -15.67 7.30 -1.27
N ASP A 114 -14.77 7.13 -2.22
CA ASP A 114 -14.78 7.79 -3.52
C ASP A 114 -14.69 6.70 -4.57
N LEU A 115 -15.86 6.21 -4.99
CA LEU A 115 -15.97 5.02 -5.82
C LEU A 115 -17.22 5.12 -6.69
N PHE A 116 -16.99 4.97 -7.99
CA PHE A 116 -18.02 4.74 -8.98
C PHE A 116 -17.77 3.37 -9.61
N ALA A 117 -18.82 2.58 -9.80
CA ALA A 117 -18.72 1.21 -10.30
C ALA A 117 -19.84 0.87 -11.27
N CYS A 118 -19.48 0.29 -12.42
CA CYS A 118 -20.36 0.09 -13.57
C CYS A 118 -20.18 -1.27 -14.24
N THR A 119 -21.19 -1.65 -15.03
CA THR A 119 -21.14 -2.85 -15.89
C THR A 119 -20.25 -2.69 -17.11
N ASP A 120 -20.10 -1.46 -17.63
CA ASP A 120 -19.30 -1.11 -18.80
C ASP A 120 -18.65 0.28 -18.67
N ASP A 121 -17.83 0.66 -19.65
CA ASP A 121 -17.11 1.93 -19.71
C ASP A 121 -18.00 3.14 -20.04
N THR A 122 -19.25 2.91 -20.48
CA THR A 122 -20.24 3.96 -20.67
C THR A 122 -20.93 4.34 -19.38
N CYS A 123 -20.89 3.45 -18.38
CA CYS A 123 -21.42 3.68 -17.05
C CYS A 123 -22.88 4.14 -17.03
N SER A 124 -23.69 3.56 -17.92
CA SER A 124 -25.14 3.80 -17.97
C SER A 124 -25.88 3.20 -16.77
N ASP A 125 -25.38 2.09 -16.23
CA ASP A 125 -25.88 1.40 -15.05
C ASP A 125 -24.74 1.15 -14.06
N GLY A 126 -24.98 1.40 -12.76
CA GLY A 126 -23.96 1.27 -11.73
C GLY A 126 -24.33 1.86 -10.37
N PHE A 127 -23.33 2.00 -9.51
CA PHE A 127 -23.42 2.64 -8.20
C PHE A 127 -22.36 3.73 -8.09
N LEU A 128 -22.75 4.84 -7.46
CA LEU A 128 -21.86 5.95 -7.16
C LEU A 128 -21.85 6.21 -5.65
N PHE A 129 -20.64 6.33 -5.13
CA PHE A 129 -20.35 6.79 -3.79
C PHE A 129 -19.37 7.95 -3.90
N GLY A 130 -19.81 9.13 -3.47
CA GLY A 130 -18.97 10.31 -3.35
C GLY A 130 -19.14 10.90 -1.95
N VAL A 131 -18.08 11.54 -1.47
CA VAL A 131 -18.06 12.32 -0.23
C VAL A 131 -17.88 13.80 -0.52
#